data_AF-A0A0L0FP14-F1
#
_entry.id   AF-A0A0L0FP14-F1
#
_cell.length_a   1.000
_cell.length_b   1.000
_cell.length_c   1.000
_cell.angle_alpha   90.00
_cell.angle_beta   90.00
_cell.angle_gamma   90.00
#
_symmetry.space_group_name_H-M   'P 1'
#
loop_
_entity.id
_entity.type
_entity.pdbx_description
1 polymer ?
#
loop_
_entity_poly.entity_id
_entity_poly.type
_entity_poly.pdbx_seq_one_letter_code
_entity_poly.pdbx_strand_id
1 'polypeptide(L)'
;MSIEQKIVEWDNDNTSFCSLCKDRFGYFDRHHHCRLCGRVVCTKEKQCSTLLTLNHLRKLQKKIGMRQLKEKLHPTLRNYPVRACRRCHHLLRRREQECDDKKAQADPLTEQYQLWRAKRDEIEDLVEEGESIRDKVYVSPEDVERSVELRRSIKLLLAACDALGKQIAVAPPVAPTQSNAQQRTPKQATQQANSVQAMAIRTNIRRAIIQYMQRRLMDVQLFPIKPSPKPPPAPILAPATRTRSATVDITQNRSNQCKLTGTMSQSNIRAAVNNGTGSSTQTQTQPVQYKTEAELYSAISAYVDQRLNLLDMIKKSQNDEEYAILTRSLEEIDYELQRLGIGT
;
A
#
# COMPACT_ATOMS: atom_id res chain seq x y z
N MET A 1 38.74 -5.01 -0.47
CA MET A 1 37.88 -4.89 0.74
C MET A 1 36.66 -5.75 0.58
N SER A 2 36.36 -6.62 1.56
CA SER A 2 35.17 -7.47 1.53
C SER A 2 33.91 -6.61 1.66
N ILE A 3 32.84 -6.92 0.92
CA ILE A 3 31.56 -6.19 0.92
C ILE A 3 31.01 -6.03 2.34
N GLU A 4 31.24 -7.03 3.20
CA GLU A 4 30.79 -7.05 4.59
C GLU A 4 31.42 -5.94 5.46
N GLN A 5 32.66 -5.54 5.17
CA GLN A 5 33.37 -4.47 5.89
C GLN A 5 32.89 -3.07 5.50
N LYS A 6 32.14 -2.93 4.39
CA LYS A 6 31.50 -1.67 3.99
C LYS A 6 30.19 -1.42 4.75
N ILE A 7 29.57 -2.47 5.29
CA ILE A 7 28.28 -2.40 5.98
C ILE A 7 28.48 -2.14 7.47
N VAL A 8 29.50 -2.74 8.06
CA VAL A 8 29.85 -2.58 9.47
C VAL A 8 31.35 -2.36 9.56
N GLU A 9 31.77 -1.31 10.27
CA GLU A 9 33.17 -1.07 10.57
C GLU A 9 33.69 -2.18 11.49
N TRP A 10 34.77 -2.84 11.08
CA TRP A 10 35.38 -3.91 11.86
C TRP A 10 36.49 -3.36 12.74
N ASP A 11 36.52 -3.84 13.98
CA ASP A 11 37.62 -3.54 14.88
C ASP A 11 38.93 -4.09 14.29
N ASN A 12 40.03 -3.39 14.54
CA ASN A 12 41.36 -3.79 14.09
C ASN A 12 41.76 -5.15 14.69
N ASP A 13 42.47 -5.98 13.94
CA ASP A 13 42.90 -7.33 14.33
C ASP A 13 43.97 -7.30 15.43
N ASN A 14 44.60 -6.14 15.65
CA ASN A 14 45.68 -5.95 16.64
C ASN A 14 45.20 -5.84 18.10
N THR A 15 43.94 -6.14 18.40
CA THR A 15 43.46 -6.16 19.80
C THR A 15 44.03 -7.36 20.54
N SER A 16 44.59 -7.13 21.73
CA SER A 16 45.12 -8.23 22.57
C SER A 16 44.04 -8.95 23.39
N PHE A 17 42.78 -8.50 23.37
CA PHE A 17 41.73 -8.97 24.27
C PHE A 17 40.39 -9.19 23.57
N CYS A 18 39.71 -10.27 23.94
CA CYS A 18 38.36 -10.53 23.44
C CYS A 18 37.38 -9.43 23.89
N SER A 19 36.64 -8.85 22.95
CA SER A 19 35.71 -7.75 23.23
C SER A 19 34.59 -8.12 24.21
N LEU A 20 34.27 -9.42 24.34
CA LEU A 20 33.21 -9.93 25.21
C LEU A 20 33.72 -10.43 26.56
N CYS A 21 34.59 -11.45 26.59
CA CYS A 21 35.04 -12.04 27.84
C CYS A 21 36.26 -11.38 28.46
N LYS A 22 36.90 -10.44 27.74
CA LYS A 22 38.11 -9.72 28.16
C LYS A 22 39.34 -10.61 28.38
N ASP A 23 39.27 -11.89 28.03
CA ASP A 23 40.44 -12.76 28.06
C ASP A 23 41.45 -12.34 27.00
N ARG A 24 42.73 -12.44 27.34
CA ARG A 24 43.83 -12.19 26.41
C ARG A 24 43.85 -13.25 25.31
N PHE A 25 44.08 -12.83 24.08
CA PHE A 25 44.42 -13.73 22.99
C PHE A 25 45.86 -14.23 23.18
N GLY A 26 46.02 -15.53 23.32
CA GLY A 26 47.30 -16.22 23.30
C GLY A 26 47.79 -16.46 21.87
N TYR A 27 48.98 -17.02 21.76
CA TYR A 27 49.67 -17.21 20.47
C TYR A 27 48.88 -18.08 19.47
N PHE A 28 48.13 -19.07 19.95
CA PHE A 28 47.34 -19.97 19.11
C PHE A 28 45.88 -19.52 18.95
N ASP A 29 45.49 -18.40 19.56
CA ASP A 29 44.12 -17.93 19.50
C ASP A 29 43.86 -17.11 18.25
N ARG A 30 42.91 -17.56 17.45
CA ARG A 30 42.51 -16.84 16.26
C ARG A 30 41.55 -15.70 16.63
N HIS A 31 41.89 -14.51 16.18
CA HIS A 31 40.99 -13.36 16.18
C HIS A 31 39.82 -13.64 15.23
N HIS A 32 38.61 -13.34 15.68
CA HIS A 32 37.42 -13.50 14.86
C HIS A 32 36.50 -12.28 14.97
N HIS A 33 36.13 -11.68 13.84
CA HIS A 33 35.16 -10.59 13.84
C HIS A 33 33.73 -11.11 13.86
N CYS A 34 32.88 -10.41 14.59
CA CYS A 34 31.45 -10.52 14.41
C CYS A 34 31.03 -9.86 13.09
N ARG A 35 30.43 -10.60 12.16
CA ARG A 35 29.93 -10.05 10.89
C ARG A 35 28.74 -9.10 11.07
N LEU A 36 28.14 -9.05 12.27
CA LEU A 36 26.99 -8.21 12.60
C LEU A 36 27.36 -6.91 13.32
N CYS A 37 28.53 -6.84 13.98
CA CYS A 37 28.92 -5.67 14.76
C CYS A 37 30.42 -5.33 14.72
N GLY A 38 31.22 -6.04 13.92
CA GLY A 38 32.62 -5.72 13.68
C GLY A 38 33.59 -6.11 14.79
N ARG A 39 33.13 -6.37 16.02
CA ARG A 39 34.02 -6.63 17.16
C ARG A 39 34.84 -7.91 17.05
N VAL A 40 36.09 -7.86 17.52
CA VAL A 40 36.99 -9.03 17.65
C VAL A 40 36.65 -9.85 18.88
N VAL A 41 36.43 -11.16 18.70
CA VAL A 41 36.01 -12.11 19.73
C VAL A 41 36.70 -13.46 19.57
N CYS A 42 36.75 -14.25 20.66
CA CYS A 42 37.30 -15.60 20.65
C CYS A 42 36.25 -16.70 20.37
N THR A 43 36.73 -17.91 20.12
CA THR A 43 35.96 -19.17 19.97
C THR A 43 36.21 -20.17 21.10
N LYS A 44 36.97 -19.77 22.14
CA LYS A 44 37.32 -20.60 23.31
C LYS A 44 36.10 -21.10 24.08
N GLU A 45 36.36 -21.82 25.18
CA GLU A 45 35.41 -22.34 26.18
C GLU A 45 34.23 -21.40 26.50
N LYS A 46 34.47 -20.09 26.58
CA LYS A 46 33.42 -19.10 26.85
C LYS A 46 32.44 -18.87 25.69
N GLN A 47 32.58 -19.54 24.55
CA GLN A 47 31.68 -19.47 23.38
C GLN A 47 31.30 -18.03 22.99
N CYS A 48 32.30 -17.16 22.81
CA CYS A 48 32.08 -15.73 22.52
C CYS A 48 31.60 -15.47 21.07
N SER A 49 31.67 -16.47 20.20
CA SER A 49 31.07 -16.42 18.86
C SER A 49 30.38 -17.73 18.49
N THR A 50 29.44 -17.64 17.56
CA THR A 50 28.71 -18.76 16.97
C THR A 50 28.58 -18.55 15.46
N LEU A 51 28.32 -19.63 14.72
CA LEU A 51 28.02 -19.59 13.29
C LEU A 51 26.52 -19.70 13.07
N LEU A 52 25.95 -18.71 12.37
CA LEU A 52 24.57 -18.69 11.92
C LEU A 52 24.54 -18.97 10.41
N THR A 53 23.42 -19.42 9.85
CA THR A 53 23.29 -19.54 8.40
C THR A 53 22.67 -18.28 7.79
N LEU A 54 23.07 -17.91 6.57
CA LEU A 54 22.42 -16.80 5.86
C LEU A 54 20.92 -17.00 5.71
N ASN A 55 20.46 -18.24 5.50
CA ASN A 55 19.03 -18.53 5.44
C ASN A 55 18.31 -18.23 6.76
N HIS A 56 18.92 -18.55 7.90
CA HIS A 56 18.35 -18.21 9.20
C HIS A 56 18.25 -16.68 9.38
N LEU A 57 19.32 -15.93 9.06
CA LEU A 57 19.31 -14.47 9.13
C LEU A 57 18.26 -13.85 8.20
N ARG A 58 18.09 -14.40 6.99
CA ARG A 58 17.10 -13.95 6.03
C ARG A 58 15.66 -14.22 6.48
N LYS A 59 15.41 -15.38 7.09
CA LYS A 59 14.10 -15.70 7.70
C LYS A 59 13.78 -14.74 8.84
N LEU A 60 14.75 -14.44 9.69
CA LEU A 60 14.58 -13.49 10.78
C LEU A 60 14.31 -12.08 10.26
N GLN A 61 15.04 -11.63 9.24
CA GLN A 61 14.79 -10.35 8.56
C GLN A 61 13.34 -10.24 8.06
N LYS A 62 12.82 -11.31 7.45
CA LYS A 62 11.41 -11.38 7.03
C LYS A 62 10.46 -11.29 8.21
N LYS A 63 10.76 -11.99 9.31
CA LYS A 63 9.92 -12.03 10.52
C LYS A 63 9.85 -10.69 11.24
N ILE A 64 10.92 -9.91 11.24
CA ILE A 64 10.98 -8.57 11.87
C ILE A 64 10.43 -7.44 10.99
N GLY A 65 9.90 -7.74 9.79
CA GLY A 65 9.27 -6.75 8.92
C GLY A 65 10.24 -5.78 8.22
N MET A 66 11.54 -6.13 8.13
CA MET A 66 12.48 -5.33 7.35
C MET A 66 12.22 -5.46 5.84
N ARG A 67 12.49 -4.38 5.09
CA ARG A 67 12.31 -4.31 3.62
C ARG A 67 12.91 -5.55 2.94
N GLN A 68 12.10 -6.23 2.13
CA GLN A 68 12.48 -7.48 1.50
C GLN A 68 13.43 -7.22 0.33
N LEU A 69 14.48 -8.03 0.24
CA LEU A 69 15.22 -8.21 -1.02
C LEU A 69 14.39 -9.15 -1.91
N LYS A 70 13.92 -8.65 -3.06
CA LYS A 70 13.10 -9.41 -4.03
C LYS A 70 13.83 -10.66 -4.58
N GLU A 71 15.15 -10.68 -4.52
CA GLU A 71 16.01 -11.71 -5.11
C GLU A 71 16.12 -12.98 -4.26
N LYS A 72 15.74 -14.15 -4.80
CA LYS A 72 15.87 -15.44 -4.11
C LYS A 72 17.35 -15.73 -3.80
N LEU A 73 17.63 -16.26 -2.60
CA LEU A 73 19.00 -16.62 -2.22
C LEU A 73 19.47 -17.84 -3.04
N HIS A 74 20.62 -17.74 -3.70
CA HIS A 74 21.21 -18.86 -4.44
C HIS A 74 21.40 -20.09 -3.53
N PRO A 75 21.15 -21.33 -4.00
CA PRO A 75 21.21 -22.53 -3.17
C PRO A 75 22.51 -22.69 -2.37
N THR A 76 23.65 -22.34 -2.96
CA THR A 76 24.98 -22.41 -2.31
C THR A 76 25.12 -21.44 -1.14
N LEU A 77 24.42 -20.30 -1.17
CA LEU A 77 24.47 -19.28 -0.11
C LEU A 77 23.54 -19.60 1.05
N ARG A 78 22.56 -20.50 0.88
CA ARG A 78 21.56 -20.82 1.92
C ARG A 78 22.20 -21.27 3.23
N ASN A 79 23.23 -22.11 3.13
CA ASN A 79 23.93 -22.68 4.27
C ASN A 79 25.25 -21.98 4.57
N TYR A 80 25.51 -20.82 3.94
CA TYR A 80 26.74 -20.08 4.17
C TYR A 80 26.83 -19.64 5.64
N PRO A 81 27.94 -19.97 6.35
CA PRO A 81 28.10 -19.66 7.76
C PRO A 81 28.50 -18.20 7.97
N VAL A 82 27.69 -17.47 8.72
CA VAL A 82 27.92 -16.10 9.16
C VAL A 82 28.27 -16.10 10.64
N ARG A 83 29.48 -15.63 10.97
CA ARG A 83 29.94 -15.57 12.36
C ARG A 83 29.32 -14.39 13.10
N ALA A 84 28.64 -14.67 14.20
CA ALA A 84 28.08 -13.67 15.10
C ALA A 84 28.69 -13.81 16.50
N CYS A 85 29.01 -12.70 17.16
CA CYS A 85 29.37 -12.76 18.57
C CYS A 85 28.15 -13.13 19.41
N ARG A 86 28.38 -13.70 20.60
CA ARG A 86 27.33 -14.14 21.50
C ARG A 86 26.31 -13.04 21.79
N ARG A 87 26.75 -11.78 21.97
CA ARG A 87 25.84 -10.65 22.22
C ARG A 87 24.90 -10.40 21.03
N CYS A 88 25.41 -10.38 19.81
CA CYS A 88 24.56 -10.24 18.62
C CYS A 88 23.62 -11.44 18.45
N HIS A 89 24.10 -12.65 18.71
CA HIS A 89 23.24 -13.85 18.67
C HIS A 89 22.09 -13.78 19.70
N HIS A 90 22.35 -13.36 20.94
CA HIS A 90 21.28 -13.17 21.93
C HIS A 90 20.30 -12.07 21.52
N LEU A 91 20.76 -10.96 20.93
CA LEU A 91 19.88 -9.92 20.44
C LEU A 91 18.97 -10.42 19.31
N LEU A 92 19.52 -11.23 18.38
CA LEU A 92 18.72 -11.84 17.31
C LEU A 92 17.66 -12.79 17.89
N ARG A 93 18.03 -13.69 18.81
CA ARG A 93 17.08 -14.60 19.47
C ARG A 93 16.01 -13.86 20.26
N ARG A 94 16.37 -12.79 20.98
CA ARG A 94 15.41 -11.98 21.71
C ARG A 94 14.40 -11.33 20.76
N ARG A 95 14.85 -10.74 19.65
CA ARG A 95 13.96 -10.18 18.63
C ARG A 95 13.08 -11.24 17.99
N GLU A 96 13.62 -12.43 17.76
CA GLU A 96 12.87 -13.57 17.25
C GLU A 96 11.73 -13.96 18.21
N GLN A 97 12.05 -14.10 19.50
CA GLN A 97 11.09 -14.39 20.56
C GLN A 97 10.05 -13.28 20.70
N GLU A 98 10.46 -12.01 20.72
CA GLU A 98 9.53 -10.88 20.77
C GLU A 98 8.53 -10.89 19.59
N CYS A 99 8.97 -11.35 18.41
CA CYS A 99 8.06 -11.53 17.28
C CYS A 99 7.13 -12.74 17.45
N ASP A 100 7.60 -13.83 18.06
CA ASP A 100 6.75 -15.00 18.36
C ASP A 100 5.75 -14.69 19.47
N ASP A 101 6.17 -14.01 20.52
CA ASP A 101 5.31 -13.58 21.62
C ASP A 101 4.24 -12.61 21.10
N LYS A 102 4.61 -11.64 20.26
CA LYS A 102 3.64 -10.75 19.60
C LYS A 102 2.65 -11.51 18.72
N LYS A 103 3.06 -12.61 18.07
CA LYS A 103 2.16 -13.47 17.29
C LYS A 103 1.27 -14.32 18.18
N ALA A 104 1.81 -14.88 19.27
CA ALA A 104 1.06 -15.66 20.23
C ALA A 104 0.04 -14.82 21.00
N GLN A 105 0.35 -13.53 21.21
CA GLN A 105 -0.54 -12.54 21.83
C GLN A 105 -1.43 -11.82 20.80
N ALA A 106 -1.20 -12.00 19.50
CA ALA A 106 -2.04 -11.36 18.49
C ALA A 106 -3.45 -11.93 18.59
N ASP A 107 -4.44 -11.05 18.65
CA ASP A 107 -5.84 -11.44 18.51
C ASP A 107 -6.00 -12.18 17.17
N PRO A 108 -6.64 -13.36 17.10
CA PRO A 108 -7.03 -14.04 15.87
C PRO A 108 -7.58 -13.10 14.79
N LEU A 109 -8.30 -12.04 15.17
CA LEU A 109 -8.79 -11.03 14.23
C LEU A 109 -7.65 -10.26 13.54
N THR A 110 -6.57 -9.95 14.26
CA THR A 110 -5.37 -9.29 13.74
C THR A 110 -4.67 -10.19 12.72
N GLU A 111 -4.55 -11.49 13.01
CA GLU A 111 -3.96 -12.45 12.06
C GLU A 111 -4.81 -12.57 10.79
N GLN A 112 -6.13 -12.70 10.93
CA GLN A 112 -7.06 -12.74 9.81
C GLN A 112 -6.99 -11.46 8.96
N TYR A 113 -6.91 -10.29 9.61
CA TYR A 113 -6.75 -9.01 8.92
C TYR A 113 -5.41 -8.93 8.15
N GLN A 114 -4.30 -9.35 8.76
CA GLN A 114 -3.00 -9.37 8.10
C GLN A 114 -2.98 -10.33 6.90
N LEU A 115 -3.63 -11.48 7.01
CA LEU A 115 -3.78 -12.42 5.91
C LEU A 115 -4.60 -11.82 4.76
N TRP A 116 -5.69 -11.11 5.07
CA TRP A 116 -6.46 -10.40 4.06
C TRP A 116 -5.62 -9.33 3.36
N ARG A 117 -4.89 -8.51 4.13
CA ARG A 117 -4.00 -7.48 3.59
C ARG A 117 -2.95 -8.07 2.64
N ALA A 118 -2.31 -9.17 3.02
CA ALA A 118 -1.32 -9.83 2.17
C ALA A 118 -1.94 -10.33 0.84
N LYS A 119 -3.14 -10.94 0.89
CA LYS A 119 -3.86 -11.37 -0.33
C LYS A 119 -4.29 -10.20 -1.19
N ARG A 120 -4.73 -9.11 -0.57
CA ARG A 120 -5.10 -7.87 -1.26
C ARG A 120 -3.90 -7.32 -2.02
N ASP A 121 -2.76 -7.20 -1.35
CA ASP A 121 -1.53 -6.68 -1.98
C ASP A 121 -1.07 -7.59 -3.14
N GLU A 122 -1.20 -8.93 -2.99
CA GLU A 122 -0.95 -9.88 -4.09
C GLU A 122 -1.92 -9.71 -5.27
N ILE A 123 -3.20 -9.41 -5.01
CA ILE A 123 -4.17 -9.10 -6.06
C ILE A 123 -3.79 -7.81 -6.78
N GLU A 124 -3.39 -6.76 -6.06
CA GLU A 124 -2.98 -5.49 -6.68
C GLU A 124 -1.77 -5.66 -7.60
N ASP A 125 -0.76 -6.44 -7.19
CA ASP A 125 0.40 -6.75 -8.04
C ASP A 125 -0.02 -7.46 -9.35
N LEU A 126 -0.95 -8.42 -9.27
CA LEU A 126 -1.46 -9.14 -10.45
C LEU A 126 -2.37 -8.28 -11.32
N VAL A 127 -3.11 -7.35 -10.72
CA VAL A 127 -3.96 -6.40 -11.43
C VAL A 127 -3.09 -5.42 -12.20
N GLU A 128 -2.06 -4.85 -11.58
CA GLU A 128 -1.10 -3.95 -12.25
C GLU A 128 -0.48 -4.61 -13.49
N GLU A 129 -0.10 -5.90 -13.39
CA GLU A 129 0.39 -6.67 -14.54
C GLU A 129 -0.69 -6.83 -15.63
N GLY A 130 -1.93 -7.14 -15.24
CA GLY A 130 -3.05 -7.30 -16.16
C GLY A 130 -3.45 -6.00 -16.87
N GLU A 131 -3.40 -4.86 -16.17
CA GLU A 131 -3.61 -3.53 -16.72
C GLU A 131 -2.50 -3.14 -17.69
N SER A 132 -1.24 -3.46 -17.35
CA SER A 132 -0.12 -3.27 -18.26
C SER A 132 -0.31 -4.03 -19.58
N ILE A 133 -0.84 -5.25 -19.53
CA ILE A 133 -1.18 -6.03 -20.75
C ILE A 133 -2.37 -5.41 -21.49
N ARG A 134 -3.42 -4.99 -20.78
CA ARG A 134 -4.62 -4.34 -21.36
C ARG A 134 -4.26 -3.09 -22.15
N ASP A 135 -3.34 -2.29 -21.63
CA ASP A 135 -3.00 -0.98 -22.18
C ASP A 135 -1.95 -1.06 -23.32
N LYS A 136 -1.52 -2.27 -23.72
CA LYS A 136 -0.66 -2.47 -24.88
C LYS A 136 -1.38 -2.11 -26.17
N VAL A 137 -0.69 -1.39 -27.05
CA VAL A 137 -1.16 -1.08 -28.42
C VAL A 137 -1.40 -2.35 -29.25
N TYR A 138 -0.60 -3.39 -29.00
CA TYR A 138 -0.72 -4.70 -29.62
C TYR A 138 -0.63 -5.78 -28.54
N VAL A 139 -1.63 -6.66 -28.49
CA VAL A 139 -1.70 -7.79 -27.55
C VAL A 139 -1.36 -9.06 -28.31
N SER A 140 -0.22 -9.67 -27.97
CA SER A 140 0.22 -10.93 -28.59
C SER A 140 -0.59 -12.14 -28.08
N PRO A 141 -0.53 -13.30 -28.76
CA PRO A 141 -1.09 -14.53 -28.22
C PRO A 141 -0.51 -14.93 -26.84
N GLU A 142 0.77 -14.67 -26.58
CA GLU A 142 1.37 -14.92 -25.26
C GLU A 142 0.79 -13.98 -24.18
N ASP A 143 0.54 -12.72 -24.54
CA ASP A 143 -0.09 -11.74 -23.65
C ASP A 143 -1.52 -12.15 -23.29
N VAL A 144 -2.26 -12.74 -24.23
CA VAL A 144 -3.60 -13.31 -23.97
C VAL A 144 -3.52 -14.50 -23.03
N GLU A 145 -2.57 -15.42 -23.25
CA GLU A 145 -2.36 -16.57 -22.36
C GLU A 145 -2.04 -16.10 -20.93
N ARG A 146 -1.12 -15.13 -20.81
CA ARG A 146 -0.78 -14.53 -19.52
C ARG A 146 -1.99 -13.81 -18.89
N SER A 147 -2.77 -13.07 -19.68
CA SER A 147 -3.99 -12.43 -19.21
C SER A 147 -5.02 -13.43 -18.66
N VAL A 148 -5.19 -14.58 -19.32
CA VAL A 148 -6.09 -15.65 -18.85
C VAL A 148 -5.58 -16.24 -17.53
N GLU A 149 -4.28 -16.45 -17.39
CA GLU A 149 -3.66 -16.93 -16.15
C GLU A 149 -3.84 -15.91 -15.00
N LEU A 150 -3.58 -14.63 -15.25
CA LEU A 150 -3.77 -13.55 -14.28
C LEU A 150 -5.23 -13.51 -13.78
N ARG A 151 -6.21 -13.58 -14.69
CA ARG A 151 -7.62 -13.64 -14.30
C ARG A 151 -7.95 -14.83 -13.42
N ARG A 152 -7.42 -16.01 -13.76
CA ARG A 152 -7.63 -17.23 -12.97
C ARG A 152 -7.07 -17.05 -11.57
N SER A 153 -5.83 -16.57 -11.46
CA SER A 153 -5.14 -16.33 -10.19
C SER A 153 -5.87 -15.30 -9.33
N ILE A 154 -6.28 -14.17 -9.90
CA ILE A 154 -7.03 -13.13 -9.19
C ILE A 154 -8.39 -13.67 -8.72
N LYS A 155 -9.13 -14.42 -9.56
CA LYS A 155 -10.41 -15.04 -9.14
C LYS A 155 -10.23 -16.02 -7.97
N LEU A 156 -9.16 -16.81 -7.97
CA LEU A 156 -8.84 -17.71 -6.86
C LEU A 156 -8.52 -16.94 -5.57
N LEU A 157 -7.75 -15.86 -5.66
CA LEU A 157 -7.43 -15.01 -4.51
C LEU A 157 -8.67 -14.29 -3.97
N LEU A 158 -9.56 -13.81 -4.85
CA LEU A 158 -10.84 -13.20 -4.46
C LEU A 158 -11.75 -14.22 -3.76
N ALA A 159 -11.83 -15.47 -4.23
CA ALA A 159 -12.55 -16.53 -3.54
C ALA A 159 -11.94 -16.84 -2.16
N ALA A 160 -10.61 -16.79 -2.03
CA ALA A 160 -9.94 -16.92 -0.74
C ALA A 160 -10.24 -15.74 0.20
N CYS A 161 -10.37 -14.52 -0.33
CA CYS A 161 -10.82 -13.35 0.43
C CYS A 161 -12.26 -13.50 0.93
N ASP A 162 -13.18 -14.05 0.12
CA ASP A 162 -14.55 -14.35 0.53
C ASP A 162 -14.60 -15.36 1.69
N ALA A 163 -13.85 -16.46 1.55
CA ALA A 163 -13.73 -17.48 2.58
C ALA A 163 -13.20 -16.88 3.90
N LEU A 164 -12.19 -16.01 3.81
CA LEU A 164 -11.63 -15.31 4.95
C LEU A 164 -12.65 -14.34 5.59
N GLY A 165 -13.40 -13.58 4.79
CA GLY A 165 -14.47 -12.71 5.26
C GLY A 165 -15.60 -13.49 5.97
N LYS A 166 -15.89 -14.72 5.52
CA LYS A 166 -16.80 -15.66 6.19
C LYS A 166 -16.24 -16.15 7.52
N GLN A 167 -14.95 -16.49 7.58
CA GLN A 167 -14.28 -16.89 8.83
C GLN A 167 -14.26 -15.76 9.87
N ILE A 168 -13.99 -14.52 9.45
CA ILE A 168 -13.98 -13.34 10.33
C ILE A 168 -15.36 -13.10 10.97
N ALA A 169 -16.45 -13.40 10.26
CA ALA A 169 -17.81 -13.22 10.79
C ALA A 169 -18.21 -14.24 11.86
N VAL A 170 -17.66 -15.46 11.79
CA VAL A 170 -18.04 -16.58 12.67
C VAL A 170 -17.04 -16.74 13.82
N ALA A 171 -15.90 -16.04 13.80
CA ALA A 171 -14.87 -16.15 14.83
C ALA A 171 -15.41 -15.75 16.22
N PRO A 172 -15.29 -16.63 17.24
CA PRO A 172 -15.78 -16.35 18.57
C PRO A 172 -15.04 -15.16 19.21
N PRO A 173 -15.70 -14.40 20.11
CA PRO A 173 -15.03 -13.35 20.87
C PRO A 173 -13.95 -13.99 21.76
N VAL A 174 -12.73 -13.46 21.67
CA VAL A 174 -11.58 -13.94 22.45
C VAL A 174 -11.86 -13.65 23.92
N ALA A 175 -11.91 -14.71 24.74
CA ALA A 175 -12.05 -14.56 26.18
C ALA A 175 -10.84 -13.80 26.73
N PRO A 176 -11.03 -12.82 27.64
CA PRO A 176 -9.91 -12.09 28.22
C PRO A 176 -9.03 -13.07 29.00
N THR A 177 -7.77 -13.19 28.59
CA THR A 177 -6.76 -13.95 29.31
C THR A 177 -6.61 -13.32 30.68
N GLN A 178 -7.03 -14.02 31.73
CA GLN A 178 -6.92 -13.54 33.10
C GLN A 178 -5.45 -13.57 33.53
N SER A 179 -4.71 -12.49 33.28
CA SER A 179 -3.46 -12.24 34.00
C SER A 179 -3.82 -11.76 35.41
N ASN A 180 -3.48 -12.57 36.40
CA ASN A 180 -3.62 -12.28 37.82
C ASN A 180 -3.01 -10.92 38.18
N ALA A 181 -3.85 -9.97 38.58
CA ALA A 181 -3.52 -8.92 39.55
C ALA A 181 -4.83 -8.33 40.09
N GLN A 182 -5.03 -8.45 41.41
CA GLN A 182 -6.18 -7.89 42.12
C GLN A 182 -6.28 -6.37 41.92
N GLN A 183 -7.47 -5.89 41.54
CA GLN A 183 -8.29 -4.95 42.33
C GLN A 183 -9.65 -4.70 41.64
N ARG A 184 -10.61 -4.20 42.43
CA ARG A 184 -12.07 -4.24 42.22
C ARG A 184 -12.61 -3.00 41.46
N THR A 185 -13.81 -3.14 40.88
CA THR A 185 -14.70 -2.16 40.16
C THR A 185 -14.54 -2.04 38.63
N PRO A 186 -15.51 -1.41 37.92
CA PRO A 186 -16.76 -1.97 37.38
C PRO A 186 -16.52 -2.85 36.13
N LYS A 187 -16.37 -4.16 36.33
CA LYS A 187 -15.85 -5.08 35.30
C LYS A 187 -16.84 -5.48 34.20
N GLN A 188 -18.13 -5.19 34.33
CA GLN A 188 -19.15 -5.60 33.36
C GLN A 188 -19.32 -4.61 32.20
N ALA A 189 -19.34 -3.30 32.48
CA ALA A 189 -19.48 -2.27 31.43
C ALA A 189 -18.25 -2.22 30.50
N THR A 190 -17.04 -2.37 31.04
CA THR A 190 -15.80 -2.38 30.24
C THR A 190 -15.65 -3.66 29.41
N GLN A 191 -16.09 -4.83 29.91
CA GLN A 191 -16.11 -6.08 29.15
C GLN A 191 -17.15 -6.07 28.03
N GLN A 192 -18.34 -5.48 28.25
CA GLN A 192 -19.35 -5.28 27.21
C GLN A 192 -18.93 -4.25 26.16
N ALA A 193 -18.31 -3.13 26.56
CA ALA A 193 -17.80 -2.15 25.61
C ALA A 193 -16.71 -2.74 24.69
N ASN A 194 -15.81 -3.54 25.25
CA ASN A 194 -14.76 -4.23 24.49
C ASN A 194 -15.33 -5.28 23.52
N SER A 195 -16.42 -5.98 23.88
CA SER A 195 -17.05 -6.96 22.99
C SER A 195 -17.83 -6.30 21.85
N VAL A 196 -18.51 -5.18 22.11
CA VAL A 196 -19.21 -4.38 21.08
C VAL A 196 -18.21 -3.77 20.10
N GLN A 197 -17.10 -3.20 20.59
CA GLN A 197 -16.05 -2.64 19.73
C GLN A 197 -15.38 -3.73 18.88
N ALA A 198 -15.09 -4.91 19.45
CA ALA A 198 -14.54 -6.04 18.69
C ALA A 198 -15.50 -6.55 17.61
N MET A 199 -16.82 -6.54 17.88
CA MET A 199 -17.83 -6.91 16.89
C MET A 199 -17.95 -5.87 15.76
N ALA A 200 -17.89 -4.57 16.09
CA ALA A 200 -17.88 -3.50 15.10
C ALA A 200 -16.65 -3.58 14.18
N ILE A 201 -15.47 -3.86 14.74
CA ILE A 201 -14.23 -4.04 13.97
C ILE A 201 -14.36 -5.22 12.99
N ARG A 202 -14.89 -6.37 13.43
CA ARG A 202 -15.14 -7.54 12.56
C ARG A 202 -16.08 -7.19 11.40
N THR A 203 -17.18 -6.51 11.69
CA THR A 203 -18.16 -6.08 10.69
C THR A 203 -17.55 -5.13 9.67
N ASN A 204 -16.75 -4.16 10.13
CA ASN A 204 -16.07 -3.21 9.26
C ASN A 204 -15.05 -3.90 8.34
N ILE A 205 -14.25 -4.83 8.88
CA ILE A 205 -13.29 -5.61 8.07
C ILE A 205 -14.03 -6.43 7.01
N ARG A 206 -15.10 -7.13 7.39
CA ARG A 206 -15.90 -7.91 6.43
C ARG A 206 -16.50 -7.03 5.33
N ARG A 207 -17.06 -5.86 5.70
CA ARG A 207 -17.60 -4.90 4.73
C ARG A 207 -16.52 -4.43 3.76
N ALA A 208 -15.32 -4.13 4.25
CA ALA A 208 -14.19 -3.73 3.42
C ALA A 208 -13.77 -4.85 2.44
N ILE A 209 -13.74 -6.10 2.89
CA ILE A 209 -13.46 -7.27 2.03
C ILE A 209 -14.48 -7.35 0.88
N ILE A 210 -15.78 -7.28 1.21
CA ILE A 210 -16.86 -7.39 0.22
C ILE A 210 -16.77 -6.25 -0.80
N GLN A 211 -16.63 -5.01 -0.34
CA GLN A 211 -16.51 -3.83 -1.21
C GLN A 211 -15.29 -3.92 -2.13
N TYR A 212 -14.15 -4.34 -1.58
CA TYR A 212 -12.92 -4.54 -2.36
C TYR A 212 -13.10 -5.60 -3.45
N MET A 213 -13.68 -6.75 -3.09
CA MET A 213 -13.91 -7.82 -4.05
C MET A 213 -14.87 -7.39 -5.16
N GLN A 214 -15.97 -6.69 -4.82
CA GLN A 214 -16.93 -6.20 -5.81
C GLN A 214 -16.28 -5.27 -6.82
N ARG A 215 -15.39 -4.38 -6.38
CA ARG A 215 -14.64 -3.49 -7.27
C ARG A 215 -13.72 -4.29 -8.21
N ARG A 216 -12.88 -5.15 -7.65
CA ARG A 216 -11.87 -5.88 -8.43
C ARG A 216 -12.46 -6.96 -9.33
N LEU A 217 -13.61 -7.53 -9.00
CA LEU A 217 -14.33 -8.44 -9.88
C LEU A 217 -14.72 -7.79 -11.21
N MET A 218 -14.92 -6.48 -11.25
CA MET A 218 -15.22 -5.74 -12.49
C MET A 218 -13.95 -5.53 -13.32
N ASP A 219 -12.86 -5.08 -12.68
CA ASP A 219 -11.58 -4.79 -13.35
C ASP A 219 -11.01 -6.02 -14.09
N VAL A 220 -11.12 -7.20 -13.46
CA VAL A 220 -10.64 -8.48 -14.02
C VAL A 220 -11.34 -8.87 -15.31
N GLN A 221 -12.58 -8.40 -15.55
CA GLN A 221 -13.30 -8.70 -16.78
C GLN A 221 -12.73 -7.93 -17.98
N LEU A 222 -12.09 -6.78 -17.74
CA LEU A 222 -11.59 -5.89 -18.78
C LEU A 222 -10.27 -6.35 -19.41
N PHE A 223 -9.64 -7.38 -18.85
CA PHE A 223 -8.39 -7.87 -19.41
C PHE A 223 -8.63 -8.48 -20.81
N PRO A 224 -7.61 -8.58 -21.69
CA PRO A 224 -7.78 -9.11 -23.06
C PRO A 224 -7.84 -10.66 -23.13
N ILE A 225 -8.92 -11.21 -23.71
CA ILE A 225 -9.10 -12.68 -23.91
C ILE A 225 -8.84 -13.11 -25.35
N LYS A 226 -8.58 -12.16 -26.24
CA LYS A 226 -8.37 -12.39 -27.67
C LYS A 226 -7.21 -11.52 -28.13
N PRO A 227 -6.38 -12.01 -29.06
CA PRO A 227 -5.28 -11.22 -29.59
C PRO A 227 -5.82 -10.05 -30.40
N SER A 228 -5.08 -8.95 -30.44
CA SER A 228 -5.43 -7.84 -31.34
C SER A 228 -5.28 -8.29 -32.79
N PRO A 229 -6.17 -7.85 -33.70
CA PRO A 229 -6.00 -8.08 -35.13
C PRO A 229 -4.62 -7.59 -35.55
N LYS A 230 -3.93 -8.39 -36.39
CA LYS A 230 -2.59 -8.06 -36.86
C LYS A 230 -2.65 -6.68 -37.53
N PRO A 231 -1.80 -5.71 -37.15
CA PRO A 231 -1.83 -4.40 -37.78
C PRO A 231 -1.63 -4.58 -39.29
N PRO A 232 -2.37 -3.83 -40.13
CA PRO A 232 -2.16 -3.89 -41.56
C PRO A 232 -0.68 -3.62 -41.86
N PRO A 233 -0.07 -4.33 -42.83
CA PRO A 233 1.30 -4.05 -43.21
C PRO A 233 1.42 -2.56 -43.52
N ALA A 234 2.45 -1.93 -42.95
CA ALA A 234 2.71 -0.51 -43.19
C ALA A 234 2.69 -0.26 -44.70
N PRO A 235 1.99 0.79 -45.17
CA PRO A 235 1.97 1.10 -46.60
C PRO A 235 3.41 1.22 -47.06
N ILE A 236 3.78 0.38 -48.03
CA ILE A 236 5.05 0.47 -48.72
C ILE A 236 5.04 1.86 -49.35
N LEU A 237 5.78 2.79 -48.76
CA LEU A 237 6.03 4.09 -49.38
C LEU A 237 6.67 3.80 -50.73
N ALA A 238 5.88 3.93 -51.80
CA ALA A 238 6.39 3.90 -53.15
C ALA A 238 7.50 4.94 -53.25
N PRO A 239 8.65 4.61 -53.88
CA PRO A 239 9.74 5.56 -54.01
C PRO A 239 9.23 6.81 -54.72
N ALA A 240 9.41 7.96 -54.05
CA ALA A 240 9.00 9.25 -54.56
C ALA A 240 9.60 9.46 -55.95
N THR A 241 8.76 9.46 -56.98
CA THR A 241 9.14 9.85 -58.33
C THR A 241 9.50 11.33 -58.30
N ARG A 242 10.81 11.56 -58.37
CA ARG A 242 11.46 12.86 -58.49
C ARG A 242 10.93 13.57 -59.74
N THR A 243 9.87 14.36 -59.60
CA THR A 243 9.38 15.21 -60.69
C THR A 243 10.18 16.50 -60.68
N ARG A 244 10.85 16.76 -61.80
CA ARG A 244 11.72 17.90 -62.05
C ARG A 244 10.96 19.21 -61.86
N SER A 245 11.64 20.15 -61.22
CA SER A 245 11.33 21.56 -61.16
C SER A 245 10.98 22.13 -62.54
N ALA A 246 9.83 22.80 -62.62
CA ALA A 246 9.61 23.88 -63.56
C ALA A 246 9.20 25.10 -62.72
N THR A 247 10.14 26.04 -62.64
CA THR A 247 9.93 27.46 -62.32
C THR A 247 8.78 28.03 -63.15
N VAL A 248 7.95 28.89 -62.55
CA VAL A 248 7.51 30.18 -63.10
C VAL A 248 6.60 30.90 -62.08
N ASP A 249 7.06 32.12 -61.77
CA ASP A 249 6.39 33.36 -61.39
C ASP A 249 5.61 33.55 -60.09
N ILE A 250 6.26 34.36 -59.25
CA ILE A 250 5.73 35.19 -58.18
C ILE A 250 5.04 36.39 -58.84
N THR A 251 3.73 36.50 -58.66
CA THR A 251 3.06 37.80 -58.63
C THR A 251 2.18 37.89 -57.39
N GLN A 252 2.46 38.91 -56.59
CA GLN A 252 1.71 39.35 -55.43
C GLN A 252 0.25 39.62 -55.78
N ASN A 253 -0.68 39.19 -54.93
CA ASN A 253 -1.73 40.11 -54.53
C ASN A 253 -2.26 39.85 -53.12
N ARG A 254 -2.45 40.97 -52.41
CA ARG A 254 -2.93 41.10 -51.04
C ARG A 254 -4.43 40.78 -50.93
N SER A 255 -4.85 40.67 -49.67
CA SER A 255 -6.20 40.96 -49.12
C SER A 255 -7.18 39.79 -49.08
N ASN A 256 -7.39 39.20 -47.90
CA ASN A 256 -8.48 39.63 -47.01
C ASN A 256 -8.60 38.71 -45.79
N GLN A 257 -8.63 39.37 -44.63
CA GLN A 257 -9.12 38.84 -43.36
C GLN A 257 -10.61 38.51 -43.49
N CYS A 258 -11.07 37.45 -42.82
CA CYS A 258 -12.45 37.41 -42.34
C CYS A 258 -12.48 36.79 -40.93
N LYS A 259 -12.85 37.65 -39.98
CA LYS A 259 -13.24 37.33 -38.60
C LYS A 259 -14.63 36.69 -38.63
N LEU A 260 -14.85 35.66 -37.82
CA LEU A 260 -16.19 35.30 -37.36
C LEU A 260 -16.16 35.18 -35.83
N THR A 261 -16.59 36.27 -35.21
CA THR A 261 -17.08 36.36 -33.84
C THR A 261 -18.55 35.95 -33.82
N GLY A 262 -18.96 35.11 -32.86
CA GLY A 262 -20.35 34.75 -32.63
C GLY A 262 -20.66 34.70 -31.13
N THR A 263 -21.12 35.84 -30.61
CA THR A 263 -21.68 36.06 -29.27
C THR A 263 -23.14 35.62 -29.20
N MET A 264 -23.57 34.97 -28.11
CA MET A 264 -24.98 34.87 -27.65
C MET A 264 -24.93 34.78 -26.11
N SER A 265 -25.11 35.88 -25.37
CA SER A 265 -26.36 36.52 -24.94
C SER A 265 -27.15 35.74 -23.88
N GLN A 266 -27.02 36.23 -22.64
CA GLN A 266 -27.86 35.90 -21.49
C GLN A 266 -29.20 36.66 -21.57
N SER A 267 -30.29 36.02 -21.17
CA SER A 267 -31.52 36.71 -20.80
C SER A 267 -32.23 36.02 -19.64
N ASN A 268 -32.50 36.83 -18.62
CA ASN A 268 -33.24 36.56 -17.40
C ASN A 268 -34.72 36.21 -17.66
N ILE A 269 -35.27 35.28 -16.86
CA ILE A 269 -36.68 35.33 -16.45
C ILE A 269 -36.76 35.04 -14.94
N ARG A 270 -37.37 35.99 -14.21
CA ARG A 270 -37.83 35.88 -12.81
C ARG A 270 -39.34 35.59 -12.82
N ALA A 271 -39.78 34.65 -11.97
CA ALA A 271 -41.03 34.67 -11.18
C ALA A 271 -41.03 33.39 -10.30
N ALA A 272 -40.73 33.46 -9.00
CA ALA A 272 -41.60 33.88 -7.89
C ALA A 272 -42.72 32.88 -7.55
N VAL A 273 -42.45 31.98 -6.59
CA VAL A 273 -43.42 31.58 -5.54
C VAL A 273 -42.65 31.40 -4.23
N ASN A 274 -42.97 32.25 -3.26
CA ASN A 274 -42.51 32.22 -1.87
C ASN A 274 -43.30 31.19 -1.07
N ASN A 275 -42.66 30.49 -0.12
CA ASN A 275 -42.95 30.59 1.31
C ASN A 275 -42.11 29.60 2.15
N GLY A 276 -41.52 30.11 3.24
CA GLY A 276 -41.10 29.25 4.36
C GLY A 276 -39.74 29.52 5.02
N THR A 277 -39.57 30.72 5.60
CA THR A 277 -38.87 31.01 6.88
C THR A 277 -37.66 30.16 7.33
N GLY A 278 -36.48 30.80 7.45
CA GLY A 278 -35.48 30.39 8.45
C GLY A 278 -34.02 30.82 8.21
N SER A 279 -33.67 32.04 8.65
CA SER A 279 -32.32 32.55 8.98
C SER A 279 -31.09 32.14 8.14
N SER A 280 -30.70 33.00 7.20
CA SER A 280 -29.35 33.04 6.64
C SER A 280 -28.42 33.89 7.51
N THR A 281 -27.61 33.24 8.35
CA THR A 281 -26.45 33.86 8.99
C THR A 281 -25.29 33.76 8.01
N GLN A 282 -24.84 34.89 7.45
CA GLN A 282 -23.59 34.96 6.69
C GLN A 282 -22.42 34.81 7.65
N THR A 283 -21.91 33.59 7.81
CA THR A 283 -20.70 33.33 8.58
C THR A 283 -19.50 33.57 7.68
N GLN A 284 -18.81 34.69 7.85
CA GLN A 284 -17.45 34.88 7.35
C GLN A 284 -16.56 33.82 8.00
N THR A 285 -16.12 32.84 7.22
CA THR A 285 -15.22 31.77 7.65
C THR A 285 -13.80 32.31 7.82
N GLN A 286 -13.46 32.68 9.06
CA GLN A 286 -12.08 32.82 9.50
C GLN A 286 -11.35 31.46 9.37
N PRO A 287 -10.06 31.44 9.02
CA PRO A 287 -9.30 30.19 8.93
C PRO A 287 -9.27 29.48 10.29
N VAL A 288 -9.81 28.27 10.33
CA VAL A 288 -9.84 27.43 11.55
C VAL A 288 -8.41 26.99 11.85
N GLN A 289 -7.83 27.50 12.94
CA GLN A 289 -6.50 27.11 13.41
C GLN A 289 -6.63 25.95 14.41
N TYR A 290 -6.14 24.77 14.03
CA TYR A 290 -6.12 23.59 14.89
C TYR A 290 -4.99 23.70 15.91
N LYS A 291 -5.28 23.48 17.20
CA LYS A 291 -4.31 23.68 18.30
C LYS A 291 -3.48 22.44 18.56
N THR A 292 -3.99 21.26 18.17
CA THR A 292 -3.30 19.98 18.35
C THR A 292 -3.39 19.10 17.10
N GLU A 293 -2.43 18.20 16.96
CA GLU A 293 -2.41 17.20 15.87
C GLU A 293 -3.63 16.26 15.95
N ALA A 294 -4.11 15.95 17.17
CA ALA A 294 -5.30 15.13 17.37
C ALA A 294 -6.59 15.81 16.87
N GLU A 295 -6.72 17.13 17.07
CA GLU A 295 -7.86 17.91 16.54
C GLU A 295 -7.84 17.96 15.01
N LEU A 296 -6.65 18.09 14.41
CA LEU A 296 -6.49 18.07 12.96
C LEU A 296 -6.90 16.72 12.37
N TYR A 297 -6.44 15.60 12.93
CA TYR A 297 -6.86 14.27 12.46
C TYR A 297 -8.35 14.00 12.65
N SER A 298 -8.93 14.46 13.76
CA SER A 298 -10.37 14.35 14.00
C SER A 298 -11.18 15.12 12.94
N ALA A 299 -10.75 16.35 12.62
CA ALA A 299 -11.38 17.16 11.57
C ALA A 299 -11.24 16.52 10.18
N ILE A 300 -10.06 16.03 9.82
CA ILE A 300 -9.83 15.31 8.55
C ILE A 300 -10.74 14.08 8.47
N SER A 301 -10.85 13.29 9.54
CA SER A 301 -11.72 12.11 9.57
C SER A 301 -13.18 12.49 9.32
N ALA A 302 -13.67 13.56 9.95
CA ALA A 302 -15.04 14.03 9.77
C ALA A 302 -15.33 14.47 8.32
N TYR A 303 -14.40 15.19 7.69
CA TYR A 303 -14.53 15.59 6.27
C TYR A 303 -14.50 14.39 5.32
N VAL A 304 -13.64 13.40 5.58
CA VAL A 304 -13.61 12.15 4.79
C VAL A 304 -14.92 11.38 4.92
N ASP A 305 -15.48 11.28 6.13
CA ASP A 305 -16.77 10.60 6.36
C ASP A 305 -17.92 11.35 5.66
N GLN A 306 -17.95 12.68 5.75
CA GLN A 306 -18.96 13.51 5.06
C GLN A 306 -18.85 13.38 3.53
N ARG A 307 -17.63 13.34 2.99
CA ARG A 307 -17.37 13.10 1.56
C ARG A 307 -17.93 11.76 1.10
N LEU A 308 -17.69 10.69 1.86
CA LEU A 308 -18.19 9.35 1.53
C LEU A 308 -19.72 9.29 1.55
N ASN A 309 -20.36 9.99 2.49
CA ASN A 309 -21.82 10.11 2.54
C ASN A 309 -22.38 10.86 1.34
N LEU A 310 -21.78 11.99 0.94
CA LEU A 310 -22.20 12.72 -0.26
C LEU A 310 -22.06 11.88 -1.52
N LEU A 311 -20.96 11.13 -1.68
CA LEU A 311 -20.79 10.22 -2.82
C LEU A 311 -21.84 9.10 -2.87
N ASP A 312 -22.31 8.62 -1.72
CA ASP A 312 -23.39 7.65 -1.65
C ASP A 312 -24.75 8.28 -1.99
N MET A 313 -25.00 9.52 -1.55
CA MET A 313 -26.20 10.28 -1.91
C MET A 313 -26.26 10.61 -3.40
N ILE A 314 -25.15 11.05 -4.00
CA ILE A 314 -25.03 11.33 -5.45
C ILE A 314 -25.33 10.08 -6.28
N LYS A 315 -24.90 8.90 -5.83
CA LYS A 315 -25.21 7.63 -6.52
C LYS A 315 -26.69 7.25 -6.46
N LYS A 316 -27.41 7.74 -5.45
CA LYS A 316 -28.83 7.43 -5.21
C LYS A 316 -29.77 8.52 -5.73
N SER A 317 -29.26 9.72 -6.02
CA SER A 317 -30.07 10.83 -6.53
C SER A 317 -30.67 10.45 -7.88
N GLN A 318 -31.99 10.65 -7.99
CA GLN A 318 -32.75 10.40 -9.23
C GLN A 318 -33.15 11.70 -9.94
N ASN A 319 -32.87 12.85 -9.31
CA ASN A 319 -33.19 14.18 -9.80
C ASN A 319 -31.90 14.97 -10.10
N ASP A 320 -31.85 15.61 -11.26
CA ASP A 320 -30.73 16.44 -11.72
C ASP A 320 -30.45 17.62 -10.78
N GLU A 321 -31.48 18.17 -10.14
CA GLU A 321 -31.34 19.28 -9.19
C GLU A 321 -30.65 18.83 -7.89
N GLU A 322 -31.06 17.66 -7.37
CA GLU A 322 -30.44 17.04 -6.20
C GLU A 322 -28.98 16.66 -6.49
N TYR A 323 -28.72 16.08 -7.67
CA TYR A 323 -27.37 15.75 -8.13
C TYR A 323 -26.47 17.00 -8.16
N ALA A 324 -26.96 18.12 -8.69
CA ALA A 324 -26.19 19.36 -8.77
C ALA A 324 -25.86 19.94 -7.39
N ILE A 325 -26.81 19.93 -6.44
CA ILE A 325 -26.60 20.41 -5.06
C ILE A 325 -25.56 19.55 -4.33
N LEU A 326 -25.69 18.22 -4.44
CA LEU A 326 -24.78 17.28 -3.79
C LEU A 326 -23.37 17.35 -4.39
N THR A 327 -23.26 17.51 -5.71
CA THR A 327 -21.97 17.68 -6.39
C THR A 327 -21.27 18.96 -5.93
N ARG A 328 -21.99 20.08 -5.80
CA ARG A 328 -21.42 21.32 -5.27
C ARG A 328 -20.95 21.18 -3.82
N SER A 329 -21.72 20.48 -2.99
CA SER A 329 -21.34 20.18 -1.61
C SER A 329 -20.09 19.31 -1.53
N LEU A 330 -19.91 18.39 -2.50
CA LEU A 330 -18.74 17.54 -2.60
C LEU A 330 -17.48 18.35 -2.97
N GLU A 331 -17.60 19.29 -3.91
CA GLU A 331 -16.51 20.19 -4.30
C GLU A 331 -16.04 21.06 -3.12
N GLU A 332 -16.97 21.54 -2.29
CA GLU A 332 -16.65 22.31 -1.08
C GLU A 332 -15.86 21.46 -0.06
N ILE A 333 -16.20 20.19 0.12
CA ILE A 333 -15.46 19.26 0.99
C ILE A 333 -14.08 18.92 0.41
N ASP A 334 -13.99 18.69 -0.90
CA ASP A 334 -12.72 18.38 -1.57
C ASP A 334 -11.74 19.57 -1.47
N TYR A 335 -12.25 20.80 -1.58
CA TYR A 335 -11.47 22.01 -1.33
C TYR A 335 -10.94 22.08 0.12
N GLU A 336 -11.78 21.75 1.11
CA GLU A 336 -11.39 21.75 2.52
C GLU A 336 -10.33 20.67 2.83
N LEU A 337 -10.49 19.46 2.29
CA LEU A 337 -9.48 18.40 2.42
C LEU A 337 -8.15 18.79 1.76
N GLN A 338 -8.20 19.41 0.58
CA GLN A 338 -7.00 19.91 -0.10
C GLN A 338 -6.31 21.01 0.72
N ARG A 339 -7.08 21.91 1.35
CA ARG A 339 -6.55 22.94 2.27
C ARG A 339 -5.85 22.33 3.49
N LEU A 340 -6.32 21.18 3.96
CA LEU A 340 -5.73 20.43 5.08
C LEU A 340 -4.53 19.54 4.66
N GLY A 341 -4.10 19.60 3.39
CA GLY A 341 -2.95 18.85 2.88
C GLY A 341 -3.26 17.39 2.49
N ILE A 342 -4.54 17.03 2.41
CA ILE A 342 -5.00 15.75 1.88
C ILE A 342 -5.31 15.96 0.40
N GLY A 343 -4.32 15.74 -0.47
CA GLY A 343 -4.54 15.74 -1.92
C GLY A 343 -5.41 14.54 -2.33
N THR A 344 -6.45 14.80 -3.13
CA THR A 344 -7.37 13.79 -3.68
C THR A 344 -6.70 12.84 -4.67
#